data_AF-A0A2V9GA62-F1
#
_entry.id   AF-A0A2V9GA62-F1
#
_cell.length_a   1.000
_cell.length_b   1.000
_cell.length_c   1.000
_cell.angle_alpha   90.00
_cell.angle_beta   90.00
_cell.angle_gamma   90.00
#
_symmetry.space_group_name_H-M   'P 1'
#
loop_
_entity.id
_entity.type
_entity.pdbx_description
1 polymer ?
#
loop_
_entity_poly.entity_id
_entity_poly.type
_entity_poly.pdbx_seq_one_letter_code
_entity_poly.pdbx_strand_id
1 'polypeptide(L)'
;MAGDPDPKVRFQLLCTLGFLDSPEATAAENKLLADGVEDPWMQVAALSASASRALSYFEFAVSRFADNETKGRRNFFRQVGAVIGMKADAREMRRLVTGAADGSRRNSDWWAGATLDGIAEGIRAKGAEAKAALTQDRDLFLRMFERRPGPVAHAAVHLLAVLGLPKDAAAKQAVERAERIAADRKADAALRADALDLLGLAKSDRQTHLLESLVDPKEPDTVQIAAVRALNSVSGAKVGPSLLAKWNAMSAPVRAEATNTLLTGGSDRVRLLLEAVKNGDVQTWQLDSYKPRLFMDPDPDVRQLARALFEQSSAQREEVLKQYQAALNMPGDSSRGRETFTRVCSRCHALDGVGVAVGPNLGTVRNHPASELLVDIILPSKSIEQGYETYVVELASGDIVDGIMSAQTPATITLRQEQGRETVIARRDIKAMHVSKVSMMPEGLEKQISVGQMADLLTFLKAVR
;
A
#
# COMPACT_ATOMS: atom_id res chain seq x y z
N MET A 1 26.93 32.47 -3.42
CA MET A 1 25.88 31.85 -2.59
C MET A 1 25.46 30.45 -3.07
N ALA A 2 25.48 30.14 -4.38
CA ALA A 2 25.10 28.78 -4.83
C ALA A 2 26.01 27.64 -4.31
N GLY A 3 27.29 27.94 -4.04
CA GLY A 3 28.23 27.00 -3.41
C GLY A 3 28.41 27.21 -1.90
N ASP A 4 27.43 27.82 -1.23
CA ASP A 4 27.50 28.03 0.22
C ASP A 4 27.49 26.69 0.98
N PRO A 5 28.33 26.51 2.02
CA PRO A 5 28.36 25.26 2.77
C PRO A 5 27.05 25.00 3.54
N ASP A 6 26.28 26.03 3.91
CA ASP A 6 25.03 25.85 4.64
C ASP A 6 23.88 25.42 3.71
N PRO A 7 23.28 24.23 3.90
CA PRO A 7 22.14 23.79 3.10
C PRO A 7 20.91 24.71 3.22
N LYS A 8 20.72 25.40 4.35
CA LYS A 8 19.60 26.35 4.51
C LYS A 8 19.78 27.61 3.66
N VAL A 9 21.02 28.09 3.54
CA VAL A 9 21.35 29.23 2.65
C VAL A 9 21.09 28.84 1.20
N ARG A 10 21.51 27.64 0.79
CA ARG A 10 21.26 27.11 -0.56
C ARG A 10 19.77 26.92 -0.85
N PHE A 11 19.01 26.37 0.10
CA PHE A 11 17.55 26.22 0.01
C PHE A 11 16.86 27.59 -0.15
N GLN A 12 17.15 28.54 0.74
CA GLN A 12 16.54 29.87 0.70
C GLN A 12 16.90 30.64 -0.56
N LEU A 13 18.15 30.51 -1.02
CA LEU A 13 18.58 31.08 -2.29
C LEU A 13 17.76 30.52 -3.45
N LEU A 14 17.60 29.20 -3.54
CA LEU A 14 16.80 28.56 -4.58
C LEU A 14 15.33 29.03 -4.56
N CYS A 15 14.72 29.16 -3.39
CA CYS A 15 13.39 29.75 -3.23
C CYS A 15 13.32 31.21 -3.73
N THR A 16 14.41 31.97 -3.63
CA THR A 16 14.44 33.39 -4.02
C THR A 16 14.69 33.56 -5.52
N LEU A 17 15.59 32.75 -6.09
CA LEU A 17 15.97 32.83 -7.51
C LEU A 17 14.79 32.57 -8.46
N GLY A 18 13.80 31.79 -8.03
CA GLY A 18 12.61 31.49 -8.83
C GLY A 18 11.76 32.72 -9.19
N PHE A 19 11.93 33.83 -8.46
CA PHE A 19 11.25 35.09 -8.72
C PHE A 19 12.08 36.08 -9.57
N LEU A 20 13.31 35.72 -9.94
CA LEU A 20 14.23 36.58 -10.69
C LEU A 20 14.37 36.12 -12.14
N ASP A 21 13.94 36.94 -13.09
CA ASP A 21 14.02 36.64 -14.53
C ASP A 21 15.34 37.13 -15.15
N SER A 22 16.42 36.40 -14.83
CA SER A 22 17.74 36.66 -15.41
C SER A 22 18.50 35.36 -15.73
N PRO A 23 19.39 35.37 -16.75
CA PRO A 23 20.24 34.22 -17.06
C PRO A 23 21.11 33.75 -15.89
N GLU A 24 21.59 34.69 -15.06
CA GLU A 24 22.41 34.40 -13.87
C GLU A 24 21.60 33.66 -12.81
N ALA A 25 20.34 34.06 -12.61
CA ALA A 25 19.43 33.37 -11.70
C ALA A 25 19.19 31.93 -12.16
N THR A 26 18.85 31.72 -13.44
CA THR A 26 18.66 30.38 -14.01
C THR A 26 19.94 29.52 -13.93
N ALA A 27 21.11 30.10 -14.17
CA ALA A 27 22.38 29.39 -14.04
C ALA A 27 22.65 28.96 -12.59
N ALA A 28 22.35 29.82 -11.62
CA ALA A 28 22.48 29.52 -10.19
C ALA A 28 21.46 28.45 -9.73
N GLU A 29 20.22 28.50 -10.22
CA GLU A 29 19.19 27.48 -9.97
C GLU A 29 19.63 26.12 -10.50
N ASN A 30 20.05 26.05 -11.77
CA ASN A 30 20.50 24.81 -12.41
C ASN A 30 21.69 24.20 -11.68
N LYS A 31 22.61 25.03 -11.17
CA LYS A 31 23.72 24.56 -10.34
C LYS A 31 23.25 23.99 -9.01
N LEU A 32 22.41 24.72 -8.28
CA LEU A 32 21.85 24.27 -7.00
C LEU A 32 21.06 22.96 -7.16
N LEU A 33 20.31 22.82 -8.24
CA LEU A 33 19.58 21.62 -8.57
C LEU A 33 20.52 20.47 -8.97
N ALA A 34 21.56 20.73 -9.76
CA ALA A 34 22.58 19.72 -10.09
C ALA A 34 23.19 19.07 -8.85
N ASP A 35 23.49 19.88 -7.84
CA ASP A 35 24.14 19.46 -6.60
C ASP A 35 23.14 18.90 -5.58
N GLY A 36 21.87 19.33 -5.65
CA GLY A 36 20.84 19.09 -4.64
C GLY A 36 19.67 18.20 -5.07
N VAL A 37 19.61 17.70 -6.31
CA VAL A 37 18.44 16.94 -6.82
C VAL A 37 18.12 15.69 -5.99
N GLU A 38 19.07 15.15 -5.23
CA GLU A 38 18.80 14.00 -4.35
C GLU A 38 18.06 14.39 -3.06
N ASP A 39 18.09 15.66 -2.67
CA ASP A 39 17.42 16.19 -1.48
C ASP A 39 15.97 16.62 -1.82
N PRO A 40 14.94 15.98 -1.23
CA PRO A 40 13.55 16.34 -1.46
C PRO A 40 13.22 17.82 -1.18
N TRP A 41 13.90 18.46 -0.23
CA TRP A 41 13.65 19.87 0.10
C TRP A 41 14.17 20.81 -0.99
N MET A 42 15.32 20.50 -1.58
CA MET A 42 15.86 21.26 -2.70
C MET A 42 14.96 21.15 -3.94
N GLN A 43 14.35 19.98 -4.17
CA GLN A 43 13.36 19.78 -5.23
C GLN A 43 12.12 20.65 -5.02
N VAL A 44 11.56 20.66 -3.81
CA VAL A 44 10.41 21.49 -3.44
C VAL A 44 10.74 22.98 -3.60
N ALA A 45 11.91 23.43 -3.16
CA ALA A 45 12.36 24.82 -3.31
C ALA A 45 12.39 25.27 -4.78
N ALA A 46 12.97 24.46 -5.67
CA ALA A 46 13.04 24.76 -7.11
C ALA A 46 11.63 24.97 -7.70
N LEU A 47 10.71 24.06 -7.37
CA LEU A 47 9.38 24.01 -7.96
C LEU A 47 8.36 24.96 -7.33
N SER A 48 8.57 25.38 -6.08
CA SER A 48 7.66 26.28 -5.37
C SER A 48 7.76 27.73 -5.84
N ALA A 49 8.97 28.19 -6.15
CA ALA A 49 9.23 29.59 -6.49
C ALA A 49 9.00 29.91 -7.97
N SER A 50 8.98 28.91 -8.84
CA SER A 50 8.98 29.10 -10.29
C SER A 50 8.15 28.05 -11.03
N ALA A 51 6.88 27.89 -10.67
CA ALA A 51 5.95 27.03 -11.42
C ALA A 51 5.87 27.38 -12.91
N SER A 52 6.18 28.63 -13.29
CA SER A 52 6.34 29.08 -14.69
C SER A 52 7.54 28.45 -15.42
N ARG A 53 8.57 27.99 -14.70
CA ARG A 53 9.82 27.41 -15.22
C ARG A 53 9.88 25.89 -15.15
N ALA A 54 8.80 25.22 -14.74
CA ALA A 54 8.78 23.77 -14.61
C ALA A 54 9.20 23.04 -15.90
N LEU A 55 8.85 23.57 -17.08
CA LEU A 55 9.30 23.00 -18.37
C LEU A 55 10.83 23.12 -18.55
N SER A 56 11.41 24.23 -18.14
CA SER A 56 12.87 24.44 -18.21
C SER A 56 13.61 23.50 -17.28
N TYR A 57 13.06 23.24 -16.09
CA TYR A 57 13.61 22.22 -15.18
C TYR A 57 13.51 20.80 -15.75
N PHE A 58 12.42 20.48 -16.43
CA PHE A 58 12.29 19.21 -17.14
C PHE A 58 13.42 19.05 -18.18
N GLU A 59 13.60 20.05 -19.06
CA GLU A 59 14.62 20.00 -20.11
C GLU A 59 16.04 19.91 -19.52
N PHE A 60 16.33 20.68 -18.46
CA PHE A 60 17.57 20.58 -17.71
C PHE A 60 17.77 19.18 -17.12
N ALA A 61 16.76 18.61 -16.46
CA ALA A 61 16.84 17.28 -15.86
C ALA A 61 17.04 16.18 -16.91
N VAL A 62 16.35 16.26 -18.05
CA VAL A 62 16.57 15.33 -19.18
C VAL A 62 18.01 15.46 -19.70
N SER A 63 18.57 16.67 -19.77
CA SER A 63 19.96 16.87 -20.22
C SER A 63 20.99 16.33 -19.22
N ARG A 64 20.71 16.43 -17.92
CA ARG A 64 21.72 16.22 -16.85
C ARG A 64 21.61 14.88 -16.13
N PHE A 65 20.39 14.33 -15.99
CA PHE A 65 20.10 13.23 -15.08
C PHE A 65 19.57 11.97 -15.75
N ALA A 66 19.12 12.05 -17.00
CA ALA A 66 18.38 10.98 -17.68
C ALA A 66 19.12 9.63 -17.76
N ASP A 67 20.46 9.64 -17.75
CA ASP A 67 21.25 8.43 -17.97
C ASP A 67 21.47 7.59 -16.68
N ASN A 68 21.14 8.13 -15.50
CA ASN A 68 21.29 7.42 -14.23
C ASN A 68 20.11 7.67 -13.29
N GLU A 69 19.32 6.63 -13.09
CA GLU A 69 18.18 6.64 -12.18
C GLU A 69 18.62 6.63 -10.72
N THR A 70 18.03 7.52 -9.93
CA THR A 70 18.06 7.48 -8.46
C THR A 70 16.66 7.75 -7.92
N LYS A 71 16.42 7.43 -6.64
CA LYS A 71 15.15 7.77 -5.98
C LYS A 71 14.86 9.27 -6.03
N GLY A 72 15.88 10.10 -5.78
CA GLY A 72 15.74 11.56 -5.80
C GLY A 72 15.38 12.09 -7.20
N ARG A 73 16.10 11.65 -8.24
CA ARG A 73 15.84 12.07 -9.62
C ARG A 73 14.49 11.62 -10.13
N ARG A 74 14.09 10.37 -9.85
CA ARG A 74 12.76 9.85 -10.20
C ARG A 74 11.67 10.70 -9.55
N ASN A 75 11.83 11.04 -8.27
CA ASN A 75 10.90 11.92 -7.56
C ASN A 75 10.85 13.32 -8.20
N PHE A 76 12.01 13.88 -8.58
CA PHE A 76 12.06 15.17 -9.24
C PHE A 76 11.31 15.19 -10.58
N PHE A 77 11.51 14.20 -11.45
CA PHE A 77 10.77 14.08 -12.72
C PHE A 77 9.25 13.97 -12.51
N ARG A 78 8.82 13.26 -11.47
CA ARG A 78 7.41 13.18 -11.07
C ARG A 78 6.88 14.51 -10.58
N GLN A 79 7.58 15.21 -9.69
CA GLN A 79 7.15 16.51 -9.19
C GLN A 79 7.06 17.56 -10.29
N VAL A 80 8.01 17.59 -11.22
CA VAL A 80 7.96 18.48 -12.41
C VAL A 80 6.71 18.18 -13.25
N GLY A 81 6.42 16.91 -13.52
CA GLY A 81 5.20 16.48 -14.21
C GLY A 81 3.93 16.93 -13.48
N ALA A 82 3.89 16.80 -12.15
CA ALA A 82 2.77 17.22 -11.31
C ALA A 82 2.53 18.72 -11.35
N VAL A 83 3.58 19.54 -11.23
CA VAL A 83 3.47 21.00 -11.33
C VAL A 83 2.92 21.42 -12.69
N ILE A 84 3.42 20.83 -13.79
CA ILE A 84 2.92 21.15 -15.14
C ILE A 84 1.48 20.68 -15.33
N GLY A 85 1.14 19.49 -14.82
CA GLY A 85 -0.24 18.99 -14.80
C GLY A 85 -1.20 19.92 -14.04
N MET A 86 -0.77 20.42 -12.88
CA MET A 86 -1.52 21.41 -12.08
C MET A 86 -1.59 22.78 -12.76
N LYS A 87 -0.61 23.17 -13.58
CA LYS A 87 -0.66 24.41 -14.34
C LYS A 87 -1.73 24.34 -15.44
N ALA A 88 -1.98 23.15 -16.00
CA ALA A 88 -2.92 22.90 -17.10
C ALA A 88 -2.61 23.71 -18.37
N ASP A 89 -1.35 24.06 -18.61
CA ASP A 89 -0.92 24.65 -19.87
C ASP A 89 -0.81 23.56 -20.94
N ALA A 90 -1.67 23.62 -21.96
CA ALA A 90 -1.74 22.57 -22.97
C ALA A 90 -0.45 22.42 -23.80
N ARG A 91 0.32 23.50 -23.98
CA ARG A 91 1.56 23.47 -24.75
C ARG A 91 2.65 22.76 -23.94
N GLU A 92 2.81 23.11 -22.66
CA GLU A 92 3.80 22.50 -21.77
C GLU A 92 3.48 21.02 -21.52
N MET A 93 2.21 20.68 -21.26
CA MET A 93 1.79 19.30 -21.06
C MET A 93 2.07 18.44 -22.30
N ARG A 94 1.71 18.92 -23.50
CA ARG A 94 2.00 18.19 -24.75
C ARG A 94 3.49 18.07 -25.03
N ARG A 95 4.29 19.08 -24.67
CA ARG A 95 5.74 19.03 -24.82
C ARG A 95 6.34 17.91 -23.96
N LEU A 96 5.92 17.80 -22.70
CA LEU A 96 6.33 16.72 -21.80
C LEU A 96 5.87 15.35 -22.30
N VAL A 97 4.59 15.23 -22.67
CA VAL A 97 4.03 13.97 -23.18
C VAL A 97 4.77 13.51 -24.43
N THR A 98 5.06 14.40 -25.36
CA THR A 98 5.81 14.07 -26.59
C THR A 98 7.25 13.67 -26.27
N GLY A 99 7.91 14.38 -25.34
CA GLY A 99 9.26 14.04 -24.89
C GLY A 99 9.33 12.69 -24.17
N ALA A 100 8.32 12.35 -23.37
CA ALA A 100 8.19 11.06 -22.70
C ALA A 100 7.79 9.94 -23.68
N ALA A 101 7.04 10.26 -24.73
CA ALA A 101 6.67 9.34 -25.81
C ALA A 101 7.87 8.92 -26.65
N ASP A 102 8.86 9.81 -26.80
CA ASP A 102 10.06 9.56 -27.57
C ASP A 102 10.92 8.48 -26.92
N GLY A 103 10.79 7.25 -27.44
CA GLY A 103 11.57 6.10 -27.03
C GLY A 103 12.93 5.99 -27.70
N SER A 104 13.35 6.97 -28.51
CA SER A 104 14.65 6.93 -29.21
C SER A 104 15.84 7.03 -28.25
N ARG A 105 15.66 7.70 -27.11
CA ARG A 105 16.69 7.83 -26.09
C ARG A 105 16.77 6.56 -25.24
N ARG A 106 17.98 6.02 -25.10
CA ARG A 106 18.29 4.91 -24.18
C ARG A 106 17.92 5.29 -22.75
N ASN A 107 17.47 4.30 -21.97
CA ASN A 107 17.10 4.46 -20.55
C ASN A 107 16.05 5.56 -20.31
N SER A 108 15.13 5.78 -21.25
CA SER A 108 14.10 6.81 -21.12
C SER A 108 12.93 6.41 -20.24
N ASP A 109 12.65 5.11 -20.10
CA ASP A 109 11.41 4.60 -19.50
C ASP A 109 11.19 5.07 -18.06
N TRP A 110 12.25 5.09 -17.24
CA TRP A 110 12.11 5.41 -15.82
C TRP A 110 11.69 6.86 -15.57
N TRP A 111 12.31 7.82 -16.26
CA TRP A 111 11.99 9.25 -16.10
C TRP A 111 10.75 9.62 -16.92
N ALA A 112 10.55 9.03 -18.09
CA ALA A 112 9.34 9.23 -18.89
C ALA A 112 8.10 8.78 -18.12
N GLY A 113 8.14 7.56 -17.54
CA GLY A 113 7.08 7.06 -16.67
C GLY A 113 6.84 7.95 -15.47
N ALA A 114 7.90 8.34 -14.74
CA ALA A 114 7.78 9.23 -13.58
C ALA A 114 7.15 10.58 -13.93
N THR A 115 7.56 11.19 -15.05
CA THR A 115 6.97 12.46 -15.53
C THR A 115 5.51 12.30 -15.90
N LEU A 116 5.14 11.25 -16.63
CA LEU A 116 3.75 10.98 -17.01
C LEU A 116 2.84 10.71 -15.80
N ASP A 117 3.33 9.98 -14.79
CA ASP A 117 2.65 9.78 -13.50
C ASP A 117 2.41 11.10 -12.78
N GLY A 118 3.44 11.95 -12.74
CA GLY A 118 3.34 13.31 -12.22
C GLY A 118 2.23 14.09 -12.91
N ILE A 119 2.20 14.09 -14.25
CA ILE A 119 1.14 14.77 -15.01
C ILE A 119 -0.25 14.23 -14.61
N ALA A 120 -0.42 12.91 -14.48
CA ALA A 120 -1.69 12.32 -14.06
C ALA A 120 -2.12 12.82 -12.67
N GLU A 121 -1.20 12.93 -11.72
CA GLU A 121 -1.44 13.53 -10.39
C GLU A 121 -1.86 14.99 -10.48
N GLY A 122 -1.15 15.79 -11.27
CA GLY A 122 -1.48 17.20 -11.44
C GLY A 122 -2.87 17.41 -12.05
N ILE A 123 -3.26 16.58 -13.01
CA ILE A 123 -4.61 16.59 -13.60
C ILE A 123 -5.67 16.08 -12.61
N ARG A 124 -5.34 15.19 -11.66
CA ARG A 124 -6.31 14.83 -10.60
C ARG A 124 -6.57 15.99 -9.66
N ALA A 125 -5.54 16.77 -9.35
CA ALA A 125 -5.64 17.93 -8.48
C ALA A 125 -6.39 19.12 -9.12
N LYS A 126 -6.37 19.25 -10.46
CA LYS A 126 -7.01 20.35 -11.21
C LYS A 126 -8.11 19.84 -12.14
N GLY A 127 -9.28 20.49 -12.12
CA GLY A 127 -10.53 20.01 -12.76
C GLY A 127 -10.54 19.89 -14.30
N ALA A 128 -11.65 20.30 -14.92
CA ALA A 128 -11.94 19.99 -16.32
C ALA A 128 -10.92 20.52 -17.35
N GLU A 129 -10.28 21.67 -17.08
CA GLU A 129 -9.32 22.32 -17.97
C GLU A 129 -8.08 21.46 -18.24
N ALA A 130 -7.48 20.89 -17.19
CA ALA A 130 -6.30 20.03 -17.29
C ALA A 130 -6.60 18.75 -18.10
N LYS A 131 -7.82 18.22 -17.96
CA LYS A 131 -8.28 17.07 -18.75
C LYS A 131 -8.48 17.41 -20.22
N ALA A 132 -9.00 18.61 -20.52
CA ALA A 132 -9.22 19.05 -21.89
C ALA A 132 -7.90 19.16 -22.67
N ALA A 133 -6.83 19.63 -22.02
CA ALA A 133 -5.50 19.82 -22.62
C ALA A 133 -4.94 18.54 -23.29
N LEU A 134 -5.13 17.38 -22.65
CA LEU A 134 -4.61 16.09 -23.09
C LEU A 134 -5.66 15.11 -23.61
N THR A 135 -6.92 15.54 -23.79
CA THR A 135 -7.97 14.63 -24.25
C THR A 135 -7.72 14.08 -25.66
N GLN A 136 -7.02 14.84 -26.51
CA GLN A 136 -6.64 14.40 -27.85
C GLN A 136 -5.48 13.38 -27.85
N ASP A 137 -4.78 13.22 -26.72
CA ASP A 137 -3.60 12.36 -26.60
C ASP A 137 -3.93 10.95 -26.09
N ARG A 138 -5.22 10.61 -25.90
CA ARG A 138 -5.65 9.30 -25.39
C ARG A 138 -5.15 8.12 -26.23
N ASP A 139 -5.17 8.24 -27.55
CA ASP A 139 -4.67 7.18 -28.44
C ASP A 139 -3.16 7.02 -28.34
N LEU A 140 -2.43 8.10 -28.01
CA LEU A 140 -1.00 8.02 -27.75
C LEU A 140 -0.73 7.22 -26.47
N PHE A 141 -1.51 7.43 -25.40
CA PHE A 141 -1.38 6.66 -24.17
C PHE A 141 -1.72 5.17 -24.37
N LEU A 142 -2.73 4.85 -25.18
CA LEU A 142 -2.98 3.45 -25.58
C LEU A 142 -1.78 2.85 -26.32
N ARG A 143 -1.18 3.58 -27.27
CA ARG A 143 0.03 3.10 -27.97
C ARG A 143 1.23 2.94 -27.04
N MET A 144 1.40 3.82 -26.06
CA MET A 144 2.45 3.72 -25.05
C MET A 144 2.28 2.45 -24.22
N PHE A 145 1.07 2.19 -23.72
CA PHE A 145 0.74 0.94 -23.01
C PHE A 145 1.10 -0.30 -23.85
N GLU A 146 0.76 -0.29 -25.14
CA GLU A 146 1.01 -1.44 -26.01
C GLU A 146 2.47 -1.67 -26.40
N ARG A 147 3.26 -0.59 -26.53
CA ARG A 147 4.59 -0.64 -27.15
C ARG A 147 5.75 -0.43 -26.18
N ARG A 148 5.48 0.09 -24.97
CA ARG A 148 6.50 0.44 -23.97
C ARG A 148 6.15 -0.10 -22.58
N PRO A 149 6.29 -1.42 -22.36
CA PRO A 149 6.00 -2.04 -21.06
C PRO A 149 6.89 -1.46 -19.95
N GLY A 150 6.45 -1.62 -18.70
CA GLY A 150 7.14 -1.08 -17.53
C GLY A 150 6.63 0.33 -17.18
N PRO A 151 7.50 1.24 -16.68
CA PRO A 151 7.05 2.51 -16.09
C PRO A 151 6.22 3.41 -17.03
N VAL A 152 6.46 3.35 -18.34
CA VAL A 152 5.72 4.16 -19.32
C VAL A 152 4.31 3.62 -19.55
N ALA A 153 4.15 2.31 -19.70
CA ALA A 153 2.84 1.67 -19.81
C ALA A 153 2.00 1.94 -18.56
N HIS A 154 2.59 1.78 -17.37
CA HIS A 154 1.96 2.08 -16.09
C HIS A 154 1.41 3.51 -16.04
N ALA A 155 2.27 4.48 -16.32
CA ALA A 155 1.90 5.89 -16.30
C ALA A 155 0.86 6.26 -17.38
N ALA A 156 0.90 5.58 -18.54
CA ALA A 156 -0.09 5.75 -19.59
C ALA A 156 -1.49 5.29 -19.13
N VAL A 157 -1.59 4.17 -18.41
CA VAL A 157 -2.85 3.70 -17.80
C VAL A 157 -3.33 4.68 -16.74
N HIS A 158 -2.44 5.22 -15.91
CA HIS A 158 -2.78 6.26 -14.94
C HIS A 158 -3.34 7.54 -15.56
N LEU A 159 -2.76 7.99 -16.67
CA LEU A 159 -3.29 9.13 -17.44
C LEU A 159 -4.67 8.81 -18.02
N LEU A 160 -4.84 7.63 -18.59
CA LEU A 160 -6.14 7.16 -19.09
C LEU A 160 -7.18 7.04 -17.97
N ALA A 161 -6.79 6.71 -16.74
CA ALA A 161 -7.71 6.68 -15.60
C ALA A 161 -8.29 8.06 -15.28
N VAL A 162 -7.54 9.12 -15.55
CA VAL A 162 -7.95 10.50 -15.30
C VAL A 162 -8.73 11.10 -16.47
N LEU A 163 -8.28 10.78 -17.69
CA LEU A 163 -8.85 11.29 -18.94
C LEU A 163 -10.07 10.48 -19.41
N GLY A 164 -10.12 9.19 -19.08
CA GLY A 164 -11.02 8.20 -19.63
C GLY A 164 -10.51 7.61 -20.95
N LEU A 165 -10.96 6.40 -21.27
CA LEU A 165 -10.65 5.76 -22.55
C LEU A 165 -11.25 6.54 -23.73
N PRO A 166 -10.62 6.49 -24.93
CA PRO A 166 -11.28 6.93 -26.15
C PRO A 166 -12.48 6.02 -26.48
N LYS A 167 -13.43 6.53 -27.27
CA LYS A 167 -14.68 5.81 -27.63
C LYS A 167 -14.62 5.25 -29.06
N ASP A 168 -13.48 4.70 -29.45
CA ASP A 168 -13.19 4.30 -30.81
C ASP A 168 -12.81 2.81 -30.91
N ALA A 169 -12.40 2.37 -32.10
CA ALA A 169 -11.97 0.99 -32.33
C ALA A 169 -10.64 0.67 -31.62
N ALA A 170 -9.75 1.65 -31.45
CA ALA A 170 -8.46 1.46 -30.78
C ALA A 170 -8.65 1.11 -29.30
N ALA A 171 -9.57 1.80 -28.60
CA ALA A 171 -9.90 1.46 -27.21
C ALA A 171 -10.42 0.02 -27.06
N LYS A 172 -11.28 -0.44 -27.98
CA LYS A 172 -11.80 -1.81 -27.95
C LYS A 172 -10.67 -2.84 -28.12
N GLN A 173 -9.77 -2.61 -29.08
CA GLN A 173 -8.62 -3.49 -29.32
C GLN A 173 -7.67 -3.51 -28.11
N ALA A 174 -7.43 -2.36 -27.48
CA ALA A 174 -6.60 -2.26 -26.29
C ALA A 174 -7.19 -3.02 -25.10
N VAL A 175 -8.52 -2.94 -24.88
CA VAL A 175 -9.23 -3.72 -23.84
C VAL A 175 -9.13 -5.22 -24.10
N GLU A 176 -9.33 -5.68 -25.34
CA GLU A 176 -9.19 -7.10 -25.68
C GLU A 176 -7.76 -7.61 -25.51
N ARG A 177 -6.76 -6.76 -25.80
CA ARG A 177 -5.36 -7.06 -25.55
C ARG A 177 -5.07 -7.13 -24.05
N ALA A 178 -5.57 -6.18 -23.27
CA ALA A 178 -5.41 -6.17 -21.82
C ALA A 178 -6.03 -7.41 -21.19
N GLU A 179 -7.19 -7.88 -21.67
CA GLU A 179 -7.80 -9.14 -21.25
C GLU A 179 -6.87 -10.34 -21.45
N ARG A 180 -6.24 -10.44 -22.62
CA ARG A 180 -5.26 -11.50 -22.91
C ARG A 180 -4.01 -11.42 -22.04
N ILE A 181 -3.49 -10.21 -21.81
CA ILE A 181 -2.31 -9.99 -20.96
C ILE A 181 -2.65 -10.38 -19.51
N ALA A 182 -3.77 -9.89 -18.98
CA ALA A 182 -4.19 -10.18 -17.60
C ALA A 182 -4.35 -11.70 -17.34
N ALA A 183 -4.88 -12.44 -18.31
CA ALA A 183 -5.05 -13.88 -18.24
C ALA A 183 -3.75 -14.69 -18.39
N ASP A 184 -2.68 -14.12 -18.99
CA ASP A 184 -1.43 -14.84 -19.21
C ASP A 184 -0.55 -14.88 -17.95
N ARG A 185 -0.61 -16.00 -17.22
CA ARG A 185 0.21 -16.23 -16.01
C ARG A 185 1.73 -16.24 -16.26
N LYS A 186 2.18 -16.29 -17.52
CA LYS A 186 3.60 -16.21 -17.88
C LYS A 186 4.07 -14.77 -18.10
N ALA A 187 3.16 -13.83 -18.30
CA ALA A 187 3.48 -12.42 -18.44
C ALA A 187 3.96 -11.83 -17.10
N ASP A 188 4.73 -10.74 -17.19
CA ASP A 188 5.19 -10.00 -16.03
C ASP A 188 4.02 -9.52 -15.16
N ALA A 189 4.15 -9.64 -13.83
CA ALA A 189 3.07 -9.36 -12.89
C ALA A 189 2.68 -7.87 -12.86
N ALA A 190 3.62 -6.95 -13.11
CA ALA A 190 3.32 -5.52 -13.18
C ALA A 190 2.57 -5.20 -14.49
N LEU A 191 3.00 -5.77 -15.61
CA LEU A 191 2.28 -5.62 -16.89
C LEU A 191 0.84 -6.18 -16.82
N ARG A 192 0.65 -7.30 -16.12
CA ARG A 192 -0.70 -7.85 -15.85
C ARG A 192 -1.54 -6.92 -14.98
N ALA A 193 -0.95 -6.30 -13.96
CA ALA A 193 -1.63 -5.31 -13.13
C ALA A 193 -2.05 -4.08 -13.93
N ASP A 194 -1.18 -3.54 -14.78
CA ASP A 194 -1.51 -2.40 -15.66
C ASP A 194 -2.64 -2.75 -16.63
N ALA A 195 -2.64 -3.97 -17.16
CA ALA A 195 -3.72 -4.47 -18.02
C ALA A 195 -5.06 -4.54 -17.26
N LEU A 196 -5.05 -5.02 -16.01
CA LEU A 196 -6.24 -5.05 -15.15
C LEU A 196 -6.76 -3.66 -14.80
N ASP A 197 -5.87 -2.72 -14.51
CA ASP A 197 -6.23 -1.32 -14.29
C ASP A 197 -6.89 -0.72 -15.55
N LEU A 198 -6.36 -1.00 -16.75
CA LEU A 198 -6.99 -0.60 -18.02
C LEU A 198 -8.39 -1.22 -18.20
N LEU A 199 -8.57 -2.50 -17.86
CA LEU A 199 -9.89 -3.16 -17.91
C LEU A 199 -10.89 -2.47 -16.97
N GLY A 200 -10.45 -2.06 -15.78
CA GLY A 200 -11.28 -1.28 -14.84
C GLY A 200 -11.76 0.05 -15.42
N LEU A 201 -11.03 0.65 -16.37
CA LEU A 201 -11.46 1.89 -17.04
C LEU A 201 -12.56 1.69 -18.07
N ALA A 202 -12.69 0.46 -18.61
CA ALA A 202 -13.72 0.13 -19.58
C ALA A 202 -15.13 0.09 -18.97
N LYS A 203 -15.24 -0.04 -17.64
CA LYS A 203 -16.52 -0.08 -16.89
C LYS A 203 -17.50 -1.09 -17.51
N SER A 204 -17.02 -2.30 -17.75
CA SER A 204 -17.78 -3.36 -18.39
C SER A 204 -17.84 -4.59 -17.50
N ASP A 205 -19.03 -5.19 -17.38
CA ASP A 205 -19.21 -6.43 -16.63
C ASP A 205 -18.70 -7.67 -17.40
N ARG A 206 -18.27 -7.50 -18.67
CA ARG A 206 -17.79 -8.59 -19.54
C ARG A 206 -16.62 -9.34 -18.91
N GLN A 207 -15.72 -8.65 -18.23
CA GLN A 207 -14.51 -9.24 -17.64
C GLN A 207 -14.70 -9.68 -16.18
N THR A 208 -15.90 -9.55 -15.59
CA THR A 208 -16.15 -9.87 -14.17
C THR A 208 -15.62 -11.24 -13.77
N HIS A 209 -15.93 -12.29 -14.56
CA HIS A 209 -15.47 -13.64 -14.27
C HIS A 209 -13.94 -13.77 -14.29
N LEU A 210 -13.26 -13.09 -15.24
CA LEU A 210 -11.81 -13.06 -15.28
C LEU A 210 -11.26 -12.38 -14.02
N LEU A 211 -11.76 -11.20 -13.68
CA LEU A 211 -11.32 -10.45 -12.51
C LEU A 211 -11.51 -11.25 -11.22
N GLU A 212 -12.69 -11.86 -11.03
CA GLU A 212 -12.98 -12.73 -9.90
C GLU A 212 -12.02 -13.93 -9.85
N SER A 213 -11.71 -14.57 -10.99
CA SER A 213 -10.80 -15.71 -11.05
C SER A 213 -9.35 -15.36 -10.68
N LEU A 214 -8.94 -14.10 -10.87
CA LEU A 214 -7.60 -13.60 -10.55
C LEU A 214 -7.42 -13.21 -9.09
N VAL A 215 -8.50 -13.14 -8.31
CA VAL A 215 -8.45 -13.07 -6.85
C VAL A 215 -8.23 -14.49 -6.32
N ASP A 216 -6.98 -14.96 -6.40
CA ASP A 216 -6.59 -16.32 -6.04
C ASP A 216 -5.16 -16.32 -5.45
N PRO A 217 -4.89 -17.04 -4.35
CA PRO A 217 -3.55 -17.12 -3.73
C PRO A 217 -2.41 -17.52 -4.68
N LYS A 218 -2.73 -18.23 -5.78
CA LYS A 218 -1.78 -18.62 -6.81
C LYS A 218 -1.30 -17.45 -7.66
N GLU A 219 -2.07 -16.36 -7.69
CA GLU A 219 -1.70 -15.13 -8.40
C GLU A 219 -0.81 -14.24 -7.52
N PRO A 220 0.13 -13.49 -8.11
CA PRO A 220 0.86 -12.46 -7.39
C PRO A 220 -0.07 -11.42 -6.75
N ASP A 221 0.29 -10.90 -5.57
CA ASP A 221 -0.50 -9.87 -4.88
C ASP A 221 -0.74 -8.63 -5.75
N THR A 222 0.22 -8.24 -6.58
CA THR A 222 0.08 -7.10 -7.51
C THR A 222 -1.06 -7.32 -8.52
N VAL A 223 -1.24 -8.56 -8.98
CA VAL A 223 -2.30 -8.96 -9.91
C VAL A 223 -3.64 -9.03 -9.17
N GLN A 224 -3.66 -9.64 -7.98
CA GLN A 224 -4.87 -9.73 -7.15
C GLN A 224 -5.39 -8.33 -6.77
N ILE A 225 -4.52 -7.42 -6.32
CA ILE A 225 -4.88 -6.04 -5.97
C ILE A 225 -5.47 -5.32 -7.18
N ALA A 226 -4.84 -5.39 -8.35
CA ALA A 226 -5.36 -4.74 -9.56
C ALA A 226 -6.70 -5.35 -10.01
N ALA A 227 -6.89 -6.66 -9.86
CA ALA A 227 -8.15 -7.33 -10.16
C ALA A 227 -9.27 -6.87 -9.20
N VAL A 228 -8.99 -6.79 -7.89
CA VAL A 228 -9.93 -6.28 -6.88
C VAL A 228 -10.31 -4.83 -7.17
N ARG A 229 -9.35 -3.98 -7.51
CA ARG A 229 -9.61 -2.60 -7.90
C ARG A 229 -10.49 -2.51 -9.15
N ALA A 230 -10.19 -3.30 -10.17
CA ALA A 230 -10.98 -3.36 -11.40
C ALA A 230 -12.42 -3.82 -11.16
N LEU A 231 -12.66 -4.73 -10.18
CA LEU A 231 -14.00 -5.12 -9.77
C LEU A 231 -14.83 -3.94 -9.23
N ASN A 232 -14.21 -2.87 -8.75
CA ASN A 232 -14.95 -1.68 -8.32
C ASN A 232 -15.66 -0.97 -9.49
N SER A 233 -15.18 -1.18 -10.72
CA SER A 233 -15.81 -0.64 -11.93
C SER A 233 -17.02 -1.44 -12.42
N VAL A 234 -17.16 -2.68 -11.93
CA VAL A 234 -18.26 -3.59 -12.27
C VAL A 234 -19.50 -3.16 -11.50
N SER A 235 -20.61 -3.01 -12.21
CA SER A 235 -21.88 -2.61 -11.62
C SER A 235 -22.59 -3.81 -11.00
N GLY A 236 -23.22 -3.61 -9.84
CA GLY A 236 -24.12 -4.59 -9.25
C GLY A 236 -23.68 -5.16 -7.89
N ALA A 237 -24.63 -5.90 -7.29
CA ALA A 237 -24.54 -6.42 -5.93
C ALA A 237 -23.62 -7.65 -5.79
N LYS A 238 -23.14 -8.24 -6.89
CA LYS A 238 -22.40 -9.51 -6.88
C LYS A 238 -20.95 -9.40 -6.42
N VAL A 239 -20.31 -8.24 -6.62
CA VAL A 239 -18.90 -8.02 -6.25
C VAL A 239 -18.67 -8.23 -4.76
N GLY A 240 -19.57 -7.71 -3.91
CA GLY A 240 -19.46 -7.81 -2.46
C GLY A 240 -19.39 -9.26 -1.96
N PRO A 241 -20.40 -10.09 -2.26
CA PRO A 241 -20.39 -11.52 -1.92
C PRO A 241 -19.20 -12.28 -2.51
N SER A 242 -18.78 -11.99 -3.75
CA SER A 242 -17.62 -12.64 -4.37
C SER A 242 -16.31 -12.35 -3.62
N LEU A 243 -16.10 -11.10 -3.20
CA LEU A 243 -14.92 -10.73 -2.40
C LEU A 243 -14.96 -11.35 -1.00
N LEU A 244 -16.13 -11.34 -0.35
CA LEU A 244 -16.30 -11.92 0.99
C LEU A 244 -16.13 -13.44 1.00
N ALA A 245 -16.58 -14.14 -0.05
CA ALA A 245 -16.38 -15.58 -0.19
C ALA A 245 -14.89 -15.98 -0.27
N LYS A 246 -14.03 -15.06 -0.74
CA LYS A 246 -12.58 -15.26 -0.86
C LYS A 246 -11.78 -14.57 0.24
N TRP A 247 -12.45 -13.89 1.17
CA TRP A 247 -11.84 -12.99 2.15
C TRP A 247 -10.69 -13.62 2.91
N ASN A 248 -10.91 -14.82 3.45
CA ASN A 248 -9.93 -15.48 4.28
C ASN A 248 -8.73 -16.00 3.47
N ALA A 249 -8.87 -16.19 2.16
CA ALA A 249 -7.78 -16.62 1.29
C ALA A 249 -6.84 -15.48 0.84
N MET A 250 -7.24 -14.23 1.02
CA MET A 250 -6.45 -13.07 0.58
C MET A 250 -5.25 -12.81 1.51
N SER A 251 -4.14 -12.30 0.97
CA SER A 251 -3.06 -11.72 1.78
C SER A 251 -3.52 -10.40 2.44
N ALA A 252 -2.80 -9.88 3.44
CA ALA A 252 -3.17 -8.62 4.08
C ALA A 252 -3.25 -7.42 3.09
N PRO A 253 -2.29 -7.24 2.15
CA PRO A 253 -2.41 -6.20 1.12
C PRO A 253 -3.62 -6.37 0.19
N VAL A 254 -3.96 -7.61 -0.19
CA VAL A 254 -5.12 -7.89 -1.04
C VAL A 254 -6.43 -7.64 -0.28
N ARG A 255 -6.51 -8.05 0.99
CA ARG A 255 -7.66 -7.74 1.87
C ARG A 255 -7.83 -6.24 2.05
N ALA A 256 -6.75 -5.48 2.22
CA ALA A 256 -6.84 -4.02 2.34
C ALA A 256 -7.47 -3.38 1.10
N GLU A 257 -7.11 -3.83 -0.11
CA GLU A 257 -7.76 -3.37 -1.34
C GLU A 257 -9.22 -3.84 -1.46
N ALA A 258 -9.52 -5.06 -1.01
CA ALA A 258 -10.90 -5.57 -0.97
C ALA A 258 -11.78 -4.74 -0.02
N THR A 259 -11.26 -4.41 1.18
CA THR A 259 -11.91 -3.48 2.12
C THR A 259 -12.15 -2.13 1.46
N ASN A 260 -11.14 -1.54 0.82
CA ASN A 260 -11.30 -0.25 0.13
C ASN A 260 -12.39 -0.32 -0.97
N THR A 261 -12.44 -1.43 -1.71
CA THR A 261 -13.44 -1.65 -2.77
C THR A 261 -14.86 -1.80 -2.21
N LEU A 262 -15.03 -2.51 -1.10
CA LEU A 262 -16.31 -2.63 -0.40
C LEU A 262 -16.76 -1.28 0.18
N LEU A 263 -15.84 -0.53 0.82
CA LEU A 263 -16.14 0.76 1.44
C LEU A 263 -16.41 1.89 0.44
N THR A 264 -15.92 1.78 -0.80
CA THR A 264 -16.15 2.80 -1.84
C THR A 264 -17.33 2.49 -2.75
N GLY A 265 -17.81 1.24 -2.79
CA GLY A 265 -18.90 0.82 -3.66
C GLY A 265 -20.32 1.03 -3.11
N GLY A 266 -20.50 1.94 -2.14
CA GLY A 266 -21.79 2.32 -1.57
C GLY A 266 -22.20 1.55 -0.31
N SER A 267 -23.20 2.09 0.41
CA SER A 267 -23.62 1.60 1.73
C SER A 267 -24.03 0.13 1.75
N ASP A 268 -24.63 -0.39 0.67
CA ASP A 268 -25.01 -1.80 0.57
C ASP A 268 -23.81 -2.75 0.73
N ARG A 269 -22.67 -2.42 0.12
CA ARG A 269 -21.43 -3.22 0.25
C ARG A 269 -20.82 -3.09 1.65
N VAL A 270 -20.95 -1.93 2.28
CA VAL A 270 -20.51 -1.72 3.67
C VAL A 270 -21.36 -2.55 4.62
N ARG A 271 -22.69 -2.59 4.42
CA ARG A 271 -23.61 -3.42 5.20
C ARG A 271 -23.27 -4.91 5.05
N LEU A 272 -23.01 -5.40 3.83
CA LEU A 272 -22.55 -6.77 3.60
C LEU A 272 -21.24 -7.11 4.35
N LEU A 273 -20.28 -6.18 4.36
CA LEU A 273 -19.04 -6.36 5.12
C LEU A 273 -19.32 -6.46 6.63
N LEU A 274 -20.14 -5.58 7.18
CA LEU A 274 -20.51 -5.62 8.60
C LEU A 274 -21.35 -6.84 8.97
N GLU A 275 -22.20 -7.34 8.06
CA GLU A 275 -22.89 -8.62 8.22
C GLU A 275 -21.92 -9.80 8.25
N ALA A 276 -20.90 -9.80 7.38
CA ALA A 276 -19.84 -10.82 7.42
C ALA A 276 -19.02 -10.75 8.73
N VAL A 277 -18.83 -9.56 9.29
CA VAL A 277 -18.24 -9.40 10.65
C VAL A 277 -19.15 -9.99 11.71
N LYS A 278 -20.45 -9.67 11.66
CA LYS A 278 -21.46 -10.20 12.59
C LYS A 278 -21.52 -11.74 12.56
N ASN A 279 -21.38 -12.33 11.39
CA ASN A 279 -21.38 -13.79 11.19
C ASN A 279 -20.04 -14.44 11.55
N GLY A 280 -19.00 -13.65 11.81
CA GLY A 280 -17.66 -14.13 12.13
C GLY A 280 -16.87 -14.66 10.93
N ASP A 281 -17.30 -14.35 9.70
CA ASP A 281 -16.57 -14.64 8.47
C ASP A 281 -15.40 -13.67 8.27
N VAL A 282 -15.60 -12.43 8.71
CA VAL A 282 -14.58 -11.37 8.82
C VAL A 282 -14.33 -11.09 10.29
N GLN A 283 -13.07 -11.00 10.70
CA GLN A 283 -12.73 -10.66 12.07
C GLN A 283 -12.67 -9.14 12.25
N THR A 284 -13.10 -8.63 13.40
CA THR A 284 -13.08 -7.20 13.70
C THR A 284 -11.67 -6.60 13.59
N TRP A 285 -10.65 -7.33 14.05
CA TRP A 285 -9.25 -6.88 13.98
C TRP A 285 -8.75 -6.66 12.54
N GLN A 286 -9.31 -7.36 11.55
CA GLN A 286 -8.97 -7.15 10.13
C GLN A 286 -9.41 -5.77 9.63
N LEU A 287 -10.32 -5.10 10.36
CA LEU A 287 -10.90 -3.82 10.01
C LEU A 287 -10.49 -2.69 10.99
N ASP A 288 -9.54 -2.94 11.91
CA ASP A 288 -9.17 -1.97 12.96
C ASP A 288 -8.72 -0.61 12.39
N SER A 289 -7.92 -0.62 11.32
CA SER A 289 -7.48 0.60 10.62
C SER A 289 -8.62 1.38 9.94
N TYR A 290 -9.78 0.74 9.76
CA TYR A 290 -10.97 1.31 9.10
C TYR A 290 -12.05 1.74 10.09
N LYS A 291 -11.88 1.48 11.39
CA LYS A 291 -12.82 1.89 12.45
C LYS A 291 -13.22 3.38 12.37
N PRO A 292 -12.29 4.35 12.21
CA PRO A 292 -12.68 5.76 12.13
C PRO A 292 -13.62 6.04 10.96
N ARG A 293 -13.40 5.39 9.82
CA ARG A 293 -14.25 5.54 8.62
C ARG A 293 -15.63 4.92 8.84
N LEU A 294 -15.71 3.71 9.41
CA LEU A 294 -16.97 3.02 9.70
C LEU A 294 -17.81 3.75 10.76
N PHE A 295 -17.17 4.33 11.78
CA PHE A 295 -17.85 5.08 12.83
C PHE A 295 -18.35 6.46 12.37
N MET A 296 -17.78 6.98 11.29
CA MET A 296 -18.12 8.26 10.66
C MET A 296 -18.77 8.08 9.29
N ASP A 297 -19.26 6.87 8.97
CA ASP A 297 -19.92 6.57 7.70
C ASP A 297 -21.15 7.49 7.52
N PRO A 298 -21.46 8.00 6.32
CA PRO A 298 -22.64 8.83 6.09
C PRO A 298 -23.96 8.11 6.47
N ASP A 299 -24.03 6.78 6.35
CA ASP A 299 -25.22 6.00 6.67
C ASP A 299 -25.35 5.75 8.19
N PRO A 300 -26.44 6.21 8.85
CA PRO A 300 -26.64 6.01 10.29
C PRO A 300 -26.69 4.54 10.71
N ASP A 301 -27.26 3.67 9.88
CA ASP A 301 -27.40 2.24 10.22
C ASP A 301 -26.02 1.57 10.23
N VAL A 302 -25.16 1.95 9.28
CA VAL A 302 -23.76 1.49 9.22
C VAL A 302 -23.01 1.91 10.48
N ARG A 303 -23.13 3.17 10.90
CA ARG A 303 -22.48 3.66 12.13
C ARG A 303 -22.93 2.89 13.36
N GLN A 304 -24.23 2.64 13.48
CA GLN A 304 -24.81 1.91 14.62
C GLN A 304 -24.34 0.46 14.65
N LEU A 305 -24.41 -0.22 13.50
CA LEU A 305 -23.97 -1.62 13.39
C LEU A 305 -22.48 -1.77 13.65
N ALA A 306 -21.65 -0.86 13.11
CA ALA A 306 -20.22 -0.85 13.37
C ALA A 306 -19.94 -0.73 14.88
N ARG A 307 -20.51 0.28 15.57
CA ARG A 307 -20.30 0.43 17.02
C ARG A 307 -20.69 -0.82 17.80
N ALA A 308 -21.86 -1.38 17.50
CA ALA A 308 -22.30 -2.62 18.16
C ALA A 308 -21.32 -3.79 17.98
N LEU A 309 -20.74 -3.94 16.79
CA LEU A 309 -19.80 -5.03 16.47
C LEU A 309 -18.41 -4.82 17.07
N PHE A 310 -17.91 -3.58 17.07
CA PHE A 310 -16.55 -3.27 17.54
C PHE A 310 -16.46 -3.02 19.06
N GLU A 311 -17.58 -2.71 19.71
CA GLU A 311 -17.64 -2.48 21.17
C GLU A 311 -18.03 -3.76 21.95
N GLN A 312 -18.54 -4.80 21.29
CA GLN A 312 -18.81 -6.10 21.93
C GLN A 312 -17.51 -6.86 22.21
N SER A 313 -17.26 -7.16 23.49
CA SER A 313 -16.13 -8.00 23.93
C SER A 313 -16.52 -9.47 24.09
N SER A 314 -15.56 -10.37 23.88
CA SER A 314 -15.76 -11.81 24.02
C SER A 314 -15.85 -12.23 25.50
N ALA A 315 -17.07 -12.53 25.96
CA ALA A 315 -17.40 -12.81 27.37
C ALA A 315 -16.58 -13.93 28.04
N GLN A 316 -16.05 -14.91 27.30
CA GLN A 316 -15.47 -16.14 27.88
C GLN A 316 -14.06 -16.00 28.47
N ARG A 317 -13.28 -14.97 28.10
CA ARG A 317 -11.93 -14.72 28.68
C ARG A 317 -11.81 -13.39 29.43
N GLU A 318 -12.91 -12.65 29.53
CA GLU A 318 -12.98 -11.47 30.39
C GLU A 318 -12.74 -11.79 31.86
N GLU A 319 -13.12 -12.97 32.33
CA GLU A 319 -12.89 -13.37 33.72
C GLU A 319 -11.40 -13.58 34.01
N VAL A 320 -10.65 -14.20 33.08
CA VAL A 320 -9.19 -14.34 33.20
C VAL A 320 -8.53 -12.97 33.15
N LEU A 321 -8.95 -12.10 32.22
CA LEU A 321 -8.47 -10.73 32.16
C LEU A 321 -8.72 -9.99 33.48
N LYS A 322 -9.91 -10.14 34.07
CA LYS A 322 -10.30 -9.54 35.35
C LYS A 322 -9.43 -10.03 36.51
N GLN A 323 -9.07 -11.31 36.55
CA GLN A 323 -8.13 -11.84 37.54
C GLN A 323 -6.75 -11.17 37.43
N TYR A 324 -6.27 -10.96 36.20
CA TYR A 324 -4.97 -10.36 35.96
C TYR A 324 -4.95 -8.83 36.01
N GLN A 325 -6.11 -8.15 36.02
CA GLN A 325 -6.18 -6.69 36.17
C GLN A 325 -5.48 -6.19 37.45
N ALA A 326 -5.40 -7.01 38.50
CA ALA A 326 -4.66 -6.69 39.72
C ALA A 326 -3.18 -6.38 39.44
N ALA A 327 -2.57 -7.00 38.41
CA ALA A 327 -1.19 -6.76 38.02
C ALA A 327 -0.91 -5.30 37.64
N LEU A 328 -1.91 -4.57 37.15
CA LEU A 328 -1.77 -3.17 36.74
C LEU A 328 -1.47 -2.22 37.90
N ASN A 329 -1.83 -2.62 39.13
CA ASN A 329 -1.70 -1.80 40.33
C ASN A 329 -0.61 -2.33 41.28
N MET A 330 0.08 -3.42 40.91
CA MET A 330 1.15 -3.99 41.72
C MET A 330 2.51 -3.37 41.33
N PRO A 331 3.42 -3.17 42.30
CA PRO A 331 4.79 -2.81 41.98
C PRO A 331 5.47 -3.98 41.25
N GLY A 332 6.04 -3.71 40.08
CA GLY A 332 6.81 -4.69 39.31
C GLY A 332 8.31 -4.39 39.30
N ASP A 333 9.10 -5.43 39.04
CA ASP A 333 10.55 -5.41 38.91
C ASP A 333 10.95 -5.76 37.48
N SER A 334 11.67 -4.84 36.84
CA SER A 334 12.08 -4.97 35.44
C SER A 334 13.03 -6.16 35.19
N SER A 335 13.89 -6.52 36.15
CA SER A 335 14.81 -7.66 36.02
C SER A 335 14.04 -8.98 36.03
N ARG A 336 13.11 -9.14 36.98
CA ARG A 336 12.22 -10.33 37.02
C ARG A 336 11.27 -10.38 35.81
N GLY A 337 10.87 -9.21 35.31
CA GLY A 337 10.09 -9.09 34.08
C GLY A 337 10.87 -9.59 32.86
N ARG A 338 12.17 -9.27 32.77
CA ARG A 338 13.06 -9.77 31.72
C ARG A 338 13.22 -11.29 31.75
N GLU A 339 13.29 -11.89 32.93
CA GLU A 339 13.32 -13.36 33.07
C GLU A 339 12.02 -14.00 32.55
N THR A 340 10.87 -13.41 32.88
CA THR A 340 9.57 -13.86 32.38
C THR A 340 9.48 -13.73 30.85
N PHE A 341 9.90 -12.59 30.30
CA PHE A 341 9.98 -12.37 28.85
C PHE A 341 10.87 -13.41 28.17
N THR A 342 12.07 -13.64 28.72
CA THR A 342 13.05 -14.60 28.16
C THR A 342 12.49 -16.01 28.13
N ARG A 343 11.74 -16.41 29.17
CA ARG A 343 11.15 -17.75 29.26
C ARG A 343 9.93 -17.95 28.36
N VAL A 344 9.04 -16.95 28.29
CA VAL A 344 7.70 -17.12 27.70
C VAL A 344 7.58 -16.46 26.32
N CYS A 345 8.13 -15.26 26.14
CA CYS A 345 7.89 -14.42 24.97
C CYS A 345 8.99 -14.52 23.91
N SER A 346 10.23 -14.83 24.31
CA SER A 346 11.42 -14.79 23.44
C SER A 346 11.40 -15.77 22.26
N ARG A 347 10.54 -16.80 22.32
CA ARG A 347 10.34 -17.78 21.24
C ARG A 347 9.76 -17.15 19.97
N CYS A 348 9.08 -16.02 20.13
CA CYS A 348 8.41 -15.32 19.03
C CYS A 348 8.78 -13.83 18.95
N HIS A 349 9.15 -13.18 20.06
CA HIS A 349 9.45 -11.74 20.07
C HIS A 349 10.92 -11.46 20.36
N ALA A 350 11.49 -10.51 19.62
CA ALA A 350 12.82 -9.97 19.86
C ALA A 350 12.71 -8.67 20.66
N LEU A 351 13.49 -8.55 21.74
CA LEU A 351 13.56 -7.37 22.60
C LEU A 351 14.91 -7.30 23.31
N ASP A 352 15.58 -6.15 23.30
CA ASP A 352 16.88 -5.93 23.95
C ASP A 352 17.94 -7.02 23.66
N GLY A 353 18.03 -7.43 22.38
CA GLY A 353 18.98 -8.45 21.92
C GLY A 353 18.65 -9.89 22.33
N VAL A 354 17.45 -10.14 22.87
CA VAL A 354 16.97 -11.49 23.26
C VAL A 354 15.76 -11.87 22.41
N GLY A 355 15.70 -13.13 21.97
CA GLY A 355 14.57 -13.71 21.25
C GLY A 355 14.69 -13.64 19.73
N VAL A 356 13.57 -13.81 19.03
CA VAL A 356 13.50 -13.88 17.55
C VAL A 356 12.39 -12.98 17.00
N ALA A 357 12.52 -12.50 15.76
CA ALA A 357 11.55 -11.58 15.13
C ALA A 357 10.46 -12.34 14.34
N VAL A 358 9.63 -13.09 15.06
CA VAL A 358 8.48 -13.80 14.48
C VAL A 358 7.19 -12.99 14.65
N GLY A 359 6.90 -12.57 15.88
CA GLY A 359 5.82 -11.64 16.21
C GLY A 359 6.25 -10.17 16.15
N PRO A 360 5.32 -9.24 16.43
CA PRO A 360 5.58 -7.80 16.41
C PRO A 360 6.82 -7.37 17.18
N ASN A 361 7.47 -6.31 16.71
CA ASN A 361 8.57 -5.69 17.44
C ASN A 361 8.04 -5.04 18.72
N LEU A 362 8.49 -5.54 19.88
CA LEU A 362 8.03 -5.04 21.18
C LEU A 362 8.72 -3.74 21.63
N GLY A 363 9.72 -3.23 20.91
CA GLY A 363 10.40 -1.98 21.28
C GLY A 363 9.48 -0.74 21.25
N THR A 364 8.41 -0.78 20.45
CA THR A 364 7.45 0.33 20.33
C THR A 364 6.31 0.26 21.35
N VAL A 365 6.12 -0.89 22.03
CA VAL A 365 4.97 -1.14 22.89
C VAL A 365 5.02 -0.37 24.21
N ARG A 366 6.17 0.23 24.56
CA ARG A 366 6.31 1.12 25.73
C ARG A 366 5.34 2.31 25.70
N ASN A 367 4.92 2.71 24.51
CA ASN A 367 3.98 3.82 24.30
C ASN A 367 2.52 3.40 24.54
N HIS A 368 2.24 2.11 24.66
CA HIS A 368 0.90 1.59 24.92
C HIS A 368 0.62 1.60 26.43
N PRO A 369 -0.63 1.85 26.85
CA PRO A 369 -1.05 1.65 28.23
C PRO A 369 -0.79 0.20 28.69
N ALA A 370 -0.37 0.02 29.95
CA ALA A 370 -0.15 -1.32 30.52
C ALA A 370 -1.41 -2.20 30.45
N SER A 371 -2.59 -1.59 30.55
CA SER A 371 -3.88 -2.25 30.41
C SER A 371 -4.11 -2.84 29.02
N GLU A 372 -3.58 -2.20 27.98
CA GLU A 372 -3.69 -2.68 26.60
C GLU A 372 -2.76 -3.87 26.40
N LEU A 373 -1.49 -3.75 26.84
CA LEU A 373 -0.54 -4.88 26.81
C LEU A 373 -1.05 -6.09 27.56
N LEU A 374 -1.71 -5.88 28.70
CA LEU A 374 -2.32 -6.97 29.45
C LEU A 374 -3.43 -7.66 28.64
N VAL A 375 -4.27 -6.89 27.96
CA VAL A 375 -5.31 -7.43 27.08
C VAL A 375 -4.67 -8.24 25.95
N ASP A 376 -3.62 -7.74 25.32
CA ASP A 376 -2.95 -8.44 24.21
C ASP A 376 -2.29 -9.75 24.67
N ILE A 377 -1.68 -9.76 25.86
CA ILE A 377 -1.05 -10.95 26.42
C ILE A 377 -2.08 -12.01 26.83
N ILE A 378 -3.16 -11.60 27.49
CA ILE A 378 -4.20 -12.52 27.96
C ILE A 378 -5.11 -12.95 26.81
N LEU A 379 -5.35 -12.07 25.83
CA LEU A 379 -6.28 -12.25 24.72
C LEU A 379 -5.61 -12.11 23.34
N PRO A 380 -4.59 -12.91 22.99
CA PRO A 380 -3.78 -12.70 21.79
C PRO A 380 -4.53 -12.83 20.45
N SER A 381 -5.67 -13.52 20.44
CA SER A 381 -6.54 -13.62 19.25
C SER A 381 -7.60 -12.51 19.16
N LYS A 382 -7.70 -11.63 20.17
CA LYS A 382 -8.72 -10.56 20.21
C LYS A 382 -8.41 -9.45 19.20
N SER A 383 -7.14 -9.07 19.09
CA SER A 383 -6.64 -8.24 18.02
C SER A 383 -5.29 -8.77 17.56
N ILE A 384 -5.16 -8.97 16.25
CA ILE A 384 -3.93 -9.43 15.61
C ILE A 384 -3.46 -8.27 14.73
N GLU A 385 -2.23 -7.81 15.00
CA GLU A 385 -1.59 -6.73 14.25
C GLU A 385 -1.50 -7.10 12.76
N GLN A 386 -1.76 -6.12 11.88
CA GLN A 386 -1.66 -6.34 10.44
C GLN A 386 -0.25 -6.78 10.04
N GLY A 387 -0.16 -7.80 9.19
CA GLY A 387 1.10 -8.41 8.79
C GLY A 387 1.59 -9.52 9.73
N TYR A 388 0.94 -9.74 10.87
CA TYR A 388 1.23 -10.84 11.80
C TYR A 388 0.10 -11.87 11.86
N GLU A 389 -0.79 -11.87 10.88
CA GLU A 389 -1.81 -12.90 10.76
C GLU A 389 -1.21 -14.27 10.46
N THR A 390 -1.73 -15.30 11.12
CA THR A 390 -1.38 -16.68 10.82
C THR A 390 -2.11 -17.14 9.57
N TYR A 391 -1.37 -17.53 8.54
CA TYR A 391 -1.88 -18.19 7.36
C TYR A 391 -1.72 -19.69 7.50
N VAL A 392 -2.74 -20.44 7.09
CA VAL A 392 -2.70 -21.90 6.95
C VAL A 392 -2.79 -22.21 5.46
N VAL A 393 -1.76 -22.88 4.95
CA VAL A 393 -1.60 -23.24 3.54
C VAL A 393 -1.63 -24.76 3.41
N GLU A 394 -2.62 -25.25 2.67
CA GLU A 394 -2.66 -26.64 2.22
C GLU A 394 -1.95 -26.71 0.85
N LEU A 395 -0.94 -27.57 0.74
CA LEU A 395 -0.20 -27.81 -0.50
C LEU A 395 -0.91 -28.84 -1.38
N ALA A 396 -0.58 -28.83 -2.67
CA ALA A 396 -1.06 -29.82 -3.64
C ALA A 396 -0.59 -31.24 -3.30
N SER A 397 0.50 -31.39 -2.52
CA SER A 397 0.94 -32.66 -1.95
C SER A 397 0.02 -33.21 -0.85
N GLY A 398 -0.79 -32.35 -0.23
CA GLY A 398 -1.58 -32.64 0.97
C GLY A 398 -0.94 -32.16 2.28
N ASP A 399 0.30 -31.66 2.24
CA ASP A 399 0.95 -31.10 3.43
C ASP A 399 0.28 -29.78 3.86
N ILE A 400 0.26 -29.53 5.17
CA ILE A 400 -0.25 -28.29 5.74
C ILE A 400 0.91 -27.52 6.37
N VAL A 401 1.05 -26.26 5.97
CA VAL A 401 2.04 -25.33 6.53
C VAL A 401 1.30 -24.11 7.06
N ASP A 402 1.47 -23.83 8.34
CA ASP A 402 0.97 -22.61 8.97
C ASP A 402 2.10 -21.64 9.32
N GLY A 403 1.84 -20.33 9.36
CA GLY A 403 2.81 -19.34 9.79
C GLY A 403 2.45 -17.91 9.39
N ILE A 404 3.31 -16.96 9.76
CA ILE A 404 3.15 -15.54 9.45
C ILE A 404 3.78 -15.24 8.09
N MET A 405 3.08 -14.49 7.24
CA MET A 405 3.58 -14.12 5.91
C MET A 405 4.77 -13.15 6.02
N SER A 406 6.00 -13.62 5.82
CA SER A 406 7.21 -12.79 5.96
C SER A 406 7.69 -12.17 4.66
N ALA A 407 7.46 -12.83 3.53
CA ALA A 407 7.85 -12.33 2.21
C ALA A 407 6.94 -12.90 1.12
N GLN A 408 6.78 -12.13 0.04
CA GLN A 408 6.00 -12.52 -1.12
C GLN A 408 6.69 -12.08 -2.40
N THR A 409 6.69 -12.95 -3.39
CA THR A 409 7.15 -12.68 -4.76
C THR A 409 6.06 -13.09 -5.76
N PRO A 410 6.21 -12.78 -7.06
CA PRO A 410 5.31 -13.30 -8.07
C PRO A 410 5.25 -14.84 -8.14
N ALA A 411 6.30 -15.55 -7.70
CA ALA A 411 6.39 -17.00 -7.80
C ALA A 411 6.18 -17.73 -6.46
N THR A 412 6.44 -17.07 -5.33
CA THR A 412 6.51 -17.71 -4.01
C THR A 412 5.88 -16.85 -2.92
N ILE A 413 5.46 -17.53 -1.86
CA ILE A 413 5.20 -16.93 -0.54
C ILE A 413 6.17 -17.55 0.47
N THR A 414 6.51 -16.82 1.52
CA THR A 414 7.36 -17.31 2.62
C THR A 414 6.60 -17.17 3.92
N LEU A 415 6.43 -18.28 4.63
CA LEU A 415 5.83 -18.31 5.95
C LEU A 415 6.92 -18.45 7.01
N ARG A 416 6.90 -17.56 8.00
CA ARG A 416 7.73 -17.61 9.19
C ARG A 416 6.97 -18.25 10.34
N GLN A 417 7.59 -19.24 10.95
CA GLN A 417 7.06 -20.05 12.03
C GLN A 417 7.85 -19.78 13.32
N GLU A 418 7.49 -20.49 14.39
CA GLU A 418 8.19 -20.39 15.68
C GLU A 418 9.72 -20.54 15.53
N GLN A 419 10.46 -19.90 16.43
CA GLN A 419 11.93 -19.89 16.44
C GLN A 419 12.57 -19.28 15.18
N GLY A 420 11.79 -18.63 14.31
CA GLY A 420 12.28 -17.96 13.10
C GLY A 420 12.43 -18.90 11.89
N ARG A 421 11.90 -20.13 11.94
CA ARG A 421 11.94 -21.05 10.79
C ARG A 421 11.12 -20.47 9.63
N GLU A 422 11.71 -20.40 8.45
CA GLU A 422 11.00 -19.95 7.24
C GLU A 422 10.76 -21.10 6.27
N THR A 423 9.56 -21.14 5.70
CA THR A 423 9.16 -22.10 4.68
C THR A 423 8.77 -21.34 3.41
N VAL A 424 9.52 -21.54 2.33
CA VAL A 424 9.22 -20.95 1.01
C VAL A 424 8.30 -21.90 0.24
N ILE A 425 7.13 -21.41 -0.15
CA ILE A 425 6.10 -22.17 -0.85
C ILE A 425 5.93 -21.56 -2.24
N ALA A 426 6.04 -22.38 -3.29
CA ALA A 426 5.72 -21.92 -4.64
C ALA A 426 4.20 -21.73 -4.76
N ARG A 427 3.77 -20.60 -5.31
CA ARG A 427 2.35 -20.27 -5.45
C ARG A 427 1.57 -21.34 -6.23
N ARG A 428 2.19 -21.94 -7.24
CA ARG A 428 1.61 -23.04 -8.03
C ARG A 428 1.28 -24.30 -7.20
N ASP A 429 1.99 -24.51 -6.09
CA ASP A 429 1.84 -25.68 -5.22
C ASP A 429 0.78 -25.45 -4.13
N ILE A 430 0.22 -24.23 -4.01
CA ILE A 430 -0.87 -23.94 -3.09
C ILE A 430 -2.14 -24.64 -3.58
N LYS A 431 -2.77 -25.47 -2.75
CA LYS A 431 -4.11 -26.01 -2.99
C LYS A 431 -5.17 -25.09 -2.40
N ALA A 432 -4.98 -24.70 -1.15
CA ALA A 432 -5.84 -23.74 -0.45
C ALA A 432 -4.99 -22.90 0.51
N MET A 433 -5.44 -21.67 0.76
CA MET A 433 -4.85 -20.78 1.75
C MET A 433 -5.97 -20.09 2.50
N HIS A 434 -5.86 -19.98 3.81
CA HIS A 434 -6.76 -19.15 4.60
C HIS A 434 -6.06 -18.54 5.80
N VAL A 435 -6.55 -17.39 6.25
CA VAL A 435 -6.16 -16.78 7.51
C VAL A 435 -6.86 -17.48 8.68
N SER A 436 -6.09 -17.77 9.72
CA SER A 436 -6.60 -18.33 10.96
C SER A 436 -7.36 -17.27 11.76
N LYS A 437 -8.41 -17.69 12.47
CA LYS A 437 -9.08 -16.85 13.48
C LYS A 437 -8.29 -16.80 14.80
N VAL A 438 -7.27 -17.66 14.93
CA VAL A 438 -6.44 -17.82 16.13
C VAL A 438 -5.05 -17.29 15.84
N SER A 439 -4.54 -16.47 16.77
CA SER A 439 -3.19 -15.92 16.70
C SER A 439 -2.13 -17.02 16.81
N MET A 440 -0.96 -16.79 16.21
CA MET A 440 0.21 -17.64 16.44
C MET A 440 0.79 -17.46 17.84
N MET A 441 0.46 -16.35 18.53
CA MET A 441 0.74 -16.20 19.95
C MET A 441 -0.21 -17.12 20.74
N PRO A 442 0.32 -18.10 21.50
CA PRO A 442 -0.51 -19.10 22.15
C PRO A 442 -1.47 -18.49 23.17
N GLU A 443 -2.67 -19.05 23.30
CA GLU A 443 -3.52 -18.78 24.47
C GLU A 443 -3.02 -19.57 25.69
N GLY A 444 -3.37 -19.12 26.89
CA GLY A 444 -2.97 -19.82 28.12
C GLY A 444 -1.58 -19.45 28.65
N LEU A 445 -0.94 -18.39 28.13
CA LEU A 445 0.36 -17.92 28.63
C LEU A 445 0.28 -17.53 30.10
N GLU A 446 -0.87 -17.06 30.56
CA GLU A 446 -1.17 -16.74 31.94
C GLU A 446 -1.06 -17.95 32.88
N LYS A 447 -1.17 -19.18 32.36
CA LYS A 447 -0.95 -20.39 33.17
C LYS A 447 0.52 -20.55 33.57
N GLN A 448 1.43 -19.83 32.92
CA GLN A 448 2.87 -19.86 33.15
C GLN A 448 3.41 -18.54 33.72
N ILE A 449 2.54 -17.57 34.00
CA ILE A 449 2.87 -16.23 34.47
C ILE A 449 1.92 -15.92 35.62
N SER A 450 2.40 -15.88 36.86
CA SER A 450 1.56 -15.44 37.99
C SER A 450 1.18 -13.96 37.87
N VAL A 451 0.16 -13.50 38.61
CA VAL A 451 -0.24 -12.08 38.61
C VAL A 451 0.92 -11.15 38.97
N GLY A 452 1.78 -11.54 39.93
CA GLY A 452 2.99 -10.78 40.26
C GLY A 452 4.03 -10.78 39.13
N GLN A 453 4.24 -11.93 38.48
CA GLN A 453 5.12 -12.01 37.31
C GLN A 453 4.58 -11.20 36.12
N MET A 454 3.26 -11.05 36.00
CA MET A 454 2.64 -10.17 35.00
C MET A 454 2.96 -8.70 35.30
N ALA A 455 2.90 -8.27 36.56
CA ALA A 455 3.27 -6.90 36.95
C ALA A 455 4.76 -6.62 36.67
N ASP A 456 5.63 -7.57 36.96
CA ASP A 456 7.07 -7.53 36.62
C ASP A 456 7.26 -7.43 35.09
N LEU A 457 6.57 -8.28 34.31
CA LEU A 457 6.63 -8.29 32.84
C LEU A 457 6.17 -6.97 32.22
N LEU A 458 5.02 -6.44 32.65
CA LEU A 458 4.50 -5.15 32.19
C LEU A 458 5.46 -4.00 32.53
N THR A 459 6.11 -4.06 33.70
CA THR A 459 7.12 -3.09 34.10
C THR A 459 8.35 -3.15 33.19
N PHE A 460 8.81 -4.35 32.85
CA PHE A 460 9.92 -4.55 31.90
C PHE A 460 9.57 -4.01 30.51
N LEU A 461 8.42 -4.41 29.93
CA LEU A 461 8.00 -4.00 28.58
C LEU A 461 7.86 -2.48 28.45
N LYS A 462 7.44 -1.79 29.51
CA LYS A 462 7.32 -0.32 29.52
C LYS A 462 8.64 0.41 29.74
N ALA A 463 9.68 -0.27 30.20
CA ALA A 463 10.99 0.31 30.47
C ALA A 463 11.98 0.20 29.30
N VAL A 464 11.63 -0.54 28.24
CA VAL A 464 12.53 -0.80 27.10
C VAL A 464 12.78 0.46 26.27
N ARG A 465 14.01 0.59 25.75
CA ARG A 465 14.51 1.80 25.09
C ARG A 465 14.46 1.75 23.57
#